data_AF-K8W646-F1
#
_entry.id   AF-K8W646-F1
#
_cell.length_a   1.000
_cell.length_b   1.000
_cell.length_c   1.000
_cell.angle_alpha   90.00
_cell.angle_beta   90.00
_cell.angle_gamma   90.00
#
_symmetry.space_group_name_H-M   'P 1'
#
loop_
_entity.id
_entity.type
_entity.pdbx_description
1 polymer ?
#
loop_
_entity_poly.entity_id
_entity_poly.type
_entity_poly.pdbx_seq_one_letter_code
_entity_poly.pdbx_strand_id
1 'polypeptide(L)'
;MKVTLFGPRVDGSYILRIEGKPNGQSHKVKGHVELNVKSGDLHRVLAEQKLYDDIAALKLAHFVGYIGENQARKAAIAGDLLSKGYIKNTGKKAIPFLSKYYGEKQIAEVFSLQNAQRHGIDLICRVKPYPPKPKWITIETKTTMRNNFGKYATPKSAATSNYQKDPINNLEKHALFAKDSPNEYFIDSKSHNILKELLSDIDKNKQKKYKEKNDNEELIQAFKLTLGIDSNFNVAHNSKYNQIYIFEGLTK
;
A
#
# COMPACT_ATOMS: atom_id res chain seq x y z
N MET A 1 7.85 -7.72 26.45
CA MET A 1 8.38 -8.25 25.17
C MET A 1 8.38 -9.77 25.27
N LYS A 2 7.97 -10.49 24.23
CA LYS A 2 8.00 -11.95 24.17
C LYS A 2 8.96 -12.35 23.06
N VAL A 3 9.93 -13.20 23.36
CA VAL A 3 10.87 -13.76 22.40
C VAL A 3 10.53 -15.24 22.24
N THR A 4 10.36 -15.70 21.02
CA THR A 4 10.06 -17.10 20.68
C THR A 4 11.14 -17.61 19.75
N LEU A 5 11.69 -18.78 20.05
CA LEU A 5 12.70 -19.44 19.22
C LEU A 5 12.04 -20.60 18.46
N PHE A 6 12.22 -20.67 17.14
CA PHE A 6 11.78 -21.81 16.32
C PHE A 6 12.99 -22.50 15.71
N GLY A 7 13.11 -23.81 15.93
CA GLY A 7 14.21 -24.61 15.40
C GLY A 7 14.56 -25.79 16.31
N PRO A 8 15.72 -26.43 16.07
CA PRO A 8 16.64 -26.14 14.97
C PRO A 8 16.02 -26.44 13.59
N ARG A 9 16.41 -25.63 12.59
CA ARG A 9 16.19 -25.93 11.17
C ARG A 9 17.21 -26.96 10.69
N VAL A 10 16.98 -27.51 9.50
CA VAL A 10 17.85 -28.52 8.86
C VAL A 10 19.30 -28.05 8.71
N ASP A 11 19.53 -26.73 8.61
CA ASP A 11 20.86 -26.10 8.50
C ASP A 11 21.50 -25.76 9.87
N GLY A 12 20.90 -26.19 10.98
CA GLY A 12 21.38 -25.91 12.34
C GLY A 12 21.11 -24.47 12.83
N SER A 13 20.37 -23.67 12.05
CA SER A 13 19.94 -22.32 12.45
C SER A 13 18.63 -22.34 13.25
N TYR A 14 18.36 -21.25 13.96
CA TYR A 14 17.12 -21.00 14.67
C TYR A 14 16.51 -19.70 14.16
N ILE A 15 15.18 -19.68 14.07
CA ILE A 15 14.42 -18.45 13.86
C ILE A 15 14.15 -17.83 15.22
N LEU A 16 14.67 -16.63 15.44
CA LEU A 16 14.25 -15.80 16.55
C LEU A 16 13.06 -14.95 16.13
N ARG A 17 11.93 -15.05 16.82
CA ARG A 17 10.77 -14.18 16.69
C ARG A 17 10.63 -13.30 17.91
N ILE A 18 10.63 -11.98 17.72
CA ILE A 18 10.48 -11.02 18.82
C ILE A 18 9.16 -10.28 18.67
N GLU A 19 8.29 -10.40 19.68
CA GLU A 19 6.98 -9.77 19.80
C GLU A 19 7.00 -8.69 20.91
N GLY A 20 6.62 -7.45 20.58
CA GLY A 20 6.58 -6.34 21.53
C GLY A 20 5.15 -5.98 21.99
N LYS A 21 5.00 -5.54 23.24
CA LYS A 21 3.82 -4.79 23.72
C LYS A 21 4.32 -3.44 24.27
N PRO A 22 4.20 -2.33 23.53
CA PRO A 22 4.57 -1.02 24.03
C PRO A 22 3.68 -0.60 25.21
N ASN A 23 4.23 0.12 26.19
CA ASN A 23 3.46 0.68 27.30
C ASN A 23 2.43 1.70 26.78
N GLY A 24 1.20 1.64 27.31
CA GLY A 24 0.14 2.62 27.02
C GLY A 24 -0.85 2.26 25.90
N GLN A 25 -0.81 1.07 25.29
CA GLN A 25 -1.79 0.66 24.28
C GLN A 25 -2.73 -0.47 24.75
N SER A 26 -4.03 -0.31 24.45
CA SER A 26 -5.11 -1.25 24.77
C SER A 26 -5.13 -2.51 23.90
N HIS A 27 -4.36 -2.55 22.80
CA HIS A 27 -4.33 -3.66 21.85
C HIS A 27 -2.90 -4.17 21.63
N LYS A 28 -2.76 -5.49 21.37
CA LYS A 28 -1.47 -6.11 21.02
C LYS A 28 -1.05 -5.65 19.62
N VAL A 29 0.00 -4.83 19.52
CA VAL A 29 0.63 -4.49 18.23
C VAL A 29 1.60 -5.60 17.85
N LYS A 30 1.25 -6.43 16.86
CA LYS A 30 2.13 -7.51 16.40
C LYS A 30 3.32 -6.93 15.62
N GLY A 31 4.53 -7.20 16.11
CA GLY A 31 5.78 -7.05 15.37
C GLY A 31 6.42 -8.39 15.28
N HIS A 32 6.71 -8.83 14.07
CA HIS A 32 7.48 -10.05 13.88
C HIS A 32 8.76 -9.60 13.19
N VAL A 33 9.88 -9.81 13.87
CA VAL A 33 11.20 -9.82 13.24
C VAL A 33 11.64 -11.27 13.30
N GLU A 34 11.97 -11.85 12.15
CA GLU A 34 12.51 -13.20 12.05
C GLU A 34 14.01 -13.10 11.75
N LEU A 35 14.83 -13.62 12.64
CA LEU A 35 16.29 -13.65 12.47
C LEU A 35 16.77 -15.09 12.42
N ASN A 36 17.61 -15.41 11.43
CA ASN A 36 18.27 -16.70 11.34
C ASN A 36 19.59 -16.63 12.12
N VAL A 37 19.69 -17.33 13.24
CA VAL A 37 20.85 -17.28 14.14
C VAL A 37 21.35 -18.71 14.41
N LYS A 38 22.67 -18.92 14.42
CA LYS A 38 23.26 -20.21 14.86
C LYS A 38 23.16 -20.33 16.38
N SER A 39 23.03 -21.55 16.92
CA SER A 39 22.82 -21.74 18.38
C SER A 39 23.91 -21.09 19.24
N GLY A 40 25.18 -21.18 18.84
CA GLY A 40 26.30 -20.60 19.57
C GLY A 40 26.32 -19.06 19.61
N ASP A 41 25.61 -18.41 18.68
CA ASP A 41 25.60 -16.95 18.55
C ASP A 41 24.40 -16.29 19.23
N LEU A 42 23.42 -17.08 19.71
CA LEU A 42 22.13 -16.58 20.18
C LEU A 42 22.26 -15.60 21.36
N HIS A 43 23.05 -15.94 22.38
CA HIS A 43 23.25 -15.07 23.53
C HIS A 43 23.96 -13.77 23.17
N ARG A 44 24.92 -13.82 22.24
CA ARG A 44 25.61 -12.65 21.73
C ARG A 44 24.65 -11.74 20.98
N VAL A 45 23.88 -12.29 20.03
CA VAL A 45 22.91 -11.53 19.22
C VAL A 45 21.84 -10.87 20.09
N LEU A 46 21.34 -11.54 21.13
CA LEU A 46 20.37 -10.97 22.07
C LEU A 46 20.93 -9.83 22.94
N ALA A 47 22.24 -9.78 23.14
CA ALA A 47 22.94 -8.76 23.90
C ALA A 47 23.40 -7.57 23.02
N GLU A 48 23.34 -7.69 21.70
CA GLU A 48 23.77 -6.64 20.78
C GLU A 48 22.74 -5.49 20.74
N GLN A 49 23.17 -4.27 21.07
CA GLN A 49 22.37 -3.05 20.92
C GLN A 49 21.82 -2.89 19.50
N LYS A 50 22.61 -3.30 18.49
CA LYS A 50 22.23 -3.27 17.08
C LYS A 50 20.95 -4.04 16.79
N LEU A 51 20.69 -5.17 17.47
CA LEU A 51 19.44 -5.92 17.31
C LEU A 51 18.22 -5.06 17.69
N TYR A 52 18.32 -4.34 18.80
CA TYR A 52 17.23 -3.47 19.27
C TYR A 52 17.05 -2.27 18.35
N ASP A 53 18.14 -1.69 17.85
CA ASP A 53 18.12 -0.59 16.89
C ASP A 53 17.46 -1.02 15.57
N ASP A 54 17.79 -2.21 15.06
CA ASP A 54 17.21 -2.77 13.84
C ASP A 54 15.69 -3.07 14.01
N ILE A 55 15.28 -3.60 15.17
CA ILE A 55 13.85 -3.80 15.51
C ILE A 55 13.12 -2.46 15.58
N ALA A 56 13.73 -1.46 16.23
CA ALA A 56 13.15 -0.13 16.34
C ALA A 56 13.00 0.53 14.95
N ALA A 57 14.03 0.42 14.10
CA ALA A 57 14.00 0.92 12.73
C ALA A 57 12.89 0.26 11.90
N LEU A 58 12.74 -1.07 11.97
CA LEU A 58 11.67 -1.80 11.28
C LEU A 58 10.28 -1.33 11.77
N LYS A 59 10.13 -1.14 13.08
CA LYS A 59 8.86 -0.69 13.67
C LYS A 59 8.50 0.74 13.28
N LEU A 60 9.47 1.63 13.26
CA LEU A 60 9.30 2.99 12.76
C LEU A 60 8.93 2.97 11.27
N ALA A 61 9.56 2.13 10.46
CA ALA A 61 9.21 1.97 9.04
C ALA A 61 7.76 1.49 8.86
N HIS A 62 7.31 0.49 9.62
CA HIS A 62 5.91 0.03 9.59
C HIS A 62 4.93 1.11 10.05
N PHE A 63 5.28 1.86 11.10
CA PHE A 63 4.46 2.96 11.61
C PHE A 63 4.32 4.09 10.58
N VAL A 64 5.42 4.48 9.94
CA VAL A 64 5.43 5.46 8.84
C VAL A 64 4.62 4.95 7.64
N GLY A 65 4.72 3.65 7.31
CA GLY A 65 3.87 3.00 6.31
C GLY A 65 2.38 3.20 6.62
N TYR A 66 1.96 2.85 7.83
CA TYR A 66 0.58 3.00 8.31
C TYR A 66 0.09 4.46 8.30
N ILE A 67 0.95 5.42 8.65
CA ILE A 67 0.63 6.85 8.55
C ILE A 67 0.34 7.24 7.10
N GLY A 68 1.21 6.83 6.16
CA GLY A 68 1.02 7.16 4.75
C GLY A 68 -0.27 6.55 4.18
N GLU A 69 -0.56 5.28 4.47
CA GLU A 69 -1.84 4.63 4.11
C GLU A 69 -3.04 5.40 4.66
N ASN A 70 -2.99 5.84 5.93
CA ASN A 70 -4.05 6.63 6.53
C ASN A 70 -4.22 8.00 5.87
N GLN A 71 -3.13 8.69 5.51
CA GLN A 71 -3.20 9.97 4.80
C GLN A 71 -3.80 9.80 3.40
N ALA A 72 -3.44 8.74 2.68
CA ALA A 72 -4.05 8.40 1.40
C ALA A 72 -5.54 8.11 1.55
N ARG A 73 -5.93 7.30 2.54
CA ARG A 73 -7.32 6.95 2.82
C ARG A 73 -8.15 8.19 3.16
N LYS A 74 -7.65 9.08 4.02
CA LYS A 74 -8.34 10.32 4.39
C LYS A 74 -8.59 11.21 3.17
N ALA A 75 -7.59 11.40 2.32
CA ALA A 75 -7.74 12.15 1.06
C ALA A 75 -8.74 11.47 0.10
N ALA A 76 -8.74 10.14 0.04
CA ALA A 76 -9.67 9.40 -0.80
C ALA A 76 -11.12 9.56 -0.32
N ILE A 77 -11.36 9.44 0.99
CA ILE A 77 -12.69 9.61 1.61
C ILE A 77 -13.18 11.06 1.43
N ALA A 78 -12.28 12.04 1.50
CA ALA A 78 -12.59 13.44 1.22
C ALA A 78 -12.85 13.73 -0.27
N GLY A 79 -12.62 12.76 -1.16
CA GLY A 79 -12.82 12.90 -2.61
C GLY A 79 -11.69 13.61 -3.36
N ASP A 80 -10.65 14.07 -2.66
CA ASP A 80 -9.61 14.97 -3.20
C ASP A 80 -8.26 14.31 -3.49
N LEU A 81 -8.13 13.00 -3.25
CA LEU A 81 -6.86 12.30 -3.49
C LEU A 81 -6.35 12.44 -4.94
N LEU A 82 -7.25 12.42 -5.93
CA LEU A 82 -6.86 12.51 -7.34
C LEU A 82 -6.34 13.91 -7.69
N SER A 83 -6.95 14.97 -7.14
CA SER A 83 -6.56 16.36 -7.40
C SER A 83 -5.28 16.75 -6.66
N LYS A 84 -4.99 16.14 -5.51
CA LYS A 84 -3.71 16.26 -4.79
C LYS A 84 -2.56 15.52 -5.47
N GLY A 85 -2.88 14.55 -6.34
CA GLY A 85 -1.93 13.66 -6.97
C GLY A 85 -1.08 14.31 -8.07
N TYR A 86 0.13 13.80 -8.24
CA TYR A 86 1.00 14.10 -9.38
C TYR A 86 1.50 12.82 -10.05
N ILE A 87 1.73 12.87 -11.36
CA ILE A 87 2.30 11.76 -12.13
C ILE A 87 3.81 11.71 -11.87
N LYS A 88 4.32 10.51 -11.58
CA LYS A 88 5.76 10.25 -11.53
C LYS A 88 6.41 10.64 -12.87
N ASN A 89 7.33 11.60 -12.81
CA ASN A 89 8.09 12.06 -13.97
C ASN A 89 9.50 12.50 -13.57
N THR A 90 10.41 12.53 -14.55
CA THR A 90 11.80 12.99 -14.41
C THR A 90 11.98 14.48 -14.70
N GLY A 91 10.95 15.15 -15.21
CA GLY A 91 10.98 16.57 -15.54
C GLY A 91 11.08 17.47 -14.30
N LYS A 92 11.38 18.76 -14.52
CA LYS A 92 11.47 19.76 -13.44
C LYS A 92 10.11 20.22 -12.92
N LYS A 93 9.08 20.16 -13.78
CA LYS A 93 7.70 20.56 -13.44
C LYS A 93 6.90 19.34 -12.97
N ALA A 94 6.11 19.52 -11.93
CA ALA A 94 5.12 18.52 -11.55
C ALA A 94 4.00 18.48 -12.59
N ILE A 95 3.46 17.28 -12.84
CA ILE A 95 2.34 17.08 -13.75
C ILE A 95 1.19 16.56 -12.89
N PRO A 96 0.06 17.29 -12.81
CA PRO A 96 -1.10 16.86 -12.02
C PRO A 96 -1.59 15.48 -12.47
N PHE A 97 -2.02 14.64 -11.53
CA PHE A 97 -2.50 13.29 -11.84
C PHE A 97 -3.74 13.30 -12.72
N LEU A 98 -4.67 14.22 -12.45
CA LEU A 98 -5.89 14.39 -13.24
C LEU A 98 -5.64 14.69 -14.72
N SER A 99 -4.46 15.17 -15.12
CA SER A 99 -4.16 15.39 -16.53
C SER A 99 -4.10 14.09 -17.35
N LYS A 100 -4.09 12.92 -16.69
CA LYS A 100 -4.26 11.60 -17.34
C LYS A 100 -5.71 11.25 -17.64
N TYR A 101 -6.67 11.98 -17.10
CA TYR A 101 -8.09 11.67 -17.22
C TYR A 101 -8.83 12.75 -17.98
N TYR A 102 -9.87 12.33 -18.69
CA TYR A 102 -10.79 13.23 -19.36
C TYR A 102 -11.86 13.71 -18.38
N GLY A 103 -12.08 15.02 -18.33
CA GLY A 103 -13.05 15.67 -17.44
C GLY A 103 -12.63 15.69 -15.97
N GLU A 104 -13.48 16.28 -15.14
CA GLU A 104 -13.26 16.34 -13.69
C GLU A 104 -13.54 14.97 -13.08
N LYS A 105 -12.58 14.41 -12.32
CA LYS A 105 -12.72 13.12 -11.64
C LYS A 105 -12.58 13.28 -10.14
N GLN A 106 -13.44 12.60 -9.40
CA GLN A 106 -13.42 12.51 -7.95
C GLN A 106 -13.64 11.08 -7.48
N ILE A 107 -13.22 10.80 -6.26
CA ILE A 107 -13.48 9.52 -5.60
C ILE A 107 -14.83 9.61 -4.89
N ALA A 108 -15.72 8.67 -5.17
CA ALA A 108 -17.06 8.61 -4.60
C ALA A 108 -17.17 7.58 -3.47
N GLU A 109 -16.45 6.47 -3.58
CA GLU A 109 -16.49 5.38 -2.61
C GLU A 109 -15.07 4.84 -2.42
N VAL A 110 -14.72 4.50 -1.19
CA VAL A 110 -13.39 3.98 -0.82
C VAL A 110 -13.57 2.79 0.09
N PHE A 111 -12.88 1.70 -0.22
CA PHE A 111 -12.80 0.54 0.65
C PHE A 111 -11.45 -0.13 0.51
N SER A 112 -11.18 -1.10 1.37
CA SER A 112 -9.95 -1.89 1.37
C SER A 112 -10.29 -3.35 1.58
N LEU A 113 -9.51 -4.24 0.98
CA LEU A 113 -9.67 -5.68 1.17
C LEU A 113 -8.46 -6.18 1.92
N GLN A 114 -8.53 -6.21 3.24
CA GLN A 114 -7.47 -6.73 4.10
C GLN A 114 -8.00 -7.91 4.92
N ASN A 115 -7.22 -8.99 4.96
CA ASN A 115 -7.50 -10.13 5.82
C ASN A 115 -7.07 -9.85 7.28
N ALA A 116 -7.34 -10.79 8.19
CA ALA A 116 -6.93 -10.69 9.60
C ALA A 116 -5.42 -10.51 9.84
N GLN A 117 -4.57 -10.84 8.85
CA GLN A 117 -3.11 -10.65 8.89
C GLN A 117 -2.67 -9.29 8.31
N ARG A 118 -3.61 -8.44 7.90
CA ARG A 118 -3.38 -7.15 7.21
C ARG A 118 -2.67 -7.29 5.85
N HIS A 119 -2.75 -8.46 5.24
CA HIS A 119 -2.36 -8.63 3.84
C HIS A 119 -3.58 -8.38 2.95
N GLY A 120 -3.38 -7.65 1.86
CA GLY A 120 -4.45 -7.40 0.90
C GLY A 120 -4.24 -6.16 0.04
N ILE A 121 -5.35 -5.54 -0.37
CA ILE A 121 -5.37 -4.34 -1.20
C ILE A 121 -5.63 -3.13 -0.31
N ASP A 122 -4.69 -2.17 -0.31
CA ASP A 122 -4.72 -1.00 0.58
C ASP A 122 -5.95 -0.13 0.34
N LEU A 123 -6.22 0.20 -0.93
CA LEU A 123 -7.26 1.13 -1.32
C LEU A 123 -7.87 0.75 -2.66
N ILE A 124 -9.20 0.66 -2.69
CA ILE A 124 -10.02 0.51 -3.88
C ILE A 124 -11.00 1.67 -3.90
N CYS A 125 -10.98 2.42 -5.00
CA CYS A 125 -11.72 3.67 -5.13
C CYS A 125 -12.67 3.60 -6.33
N ARG A 126 -13.94 3.95 -6.12
CA ARG A 126 -14.88 4.22 -7.21
C ARG A 126 -14.70 5.65 -7.70
N VAL A 127 -14.54 5.82 -9.00
CA VAL A 127 -14.33 7.13 -9.64
C VAL A 127 -15.64 7.63 -10.25
N LYS A 128 -15.97 8.90 -10.01
CA LYS A 128 -17.08 9.61 -10.64
C LYS A 128 -16.64 10.95 -11.22
N PRO A 129 -17.35 11.50 -12.23
CA PRO A 129 -18.40 10.84 -12.99
C PRO A 129 -17.81 9.75 -13.90
N TYR A 130 -18.60 8.72 -14.17
CA TYR A 130 -18.31 7.67 -15.13
C TYR A 130 -19.56 7.49 -16.00
N PRO A 131 -19.44 7.48 -17.35
CA PRO A 131 -18.25 7.73 -18.17
C PRO A 131 -17.73 9.19 -18.09
N PRO A 132 -16.48 9.49 -18.55
CA PRO A 132 -15.51 8.58 -19.17
C PRO A 132 -14.80 7.67 -18.15
N LYS A 133 -13.96 6.74 -18.63
CA LYS A 133 -13.16 5.82 -17.80
C LYS A 133 -12.07 6.56 -17.00
N PRO A 134 -11.49 5.93 -15.96
CA PRO A 134 -11.83 4.64 -15.38
C PRO A 134 -13.07 4.72 -14.48
N LYS A 135 -13.66 3.55 -14.18
CA LYS A 135 -14.72 3.41 -13.17
C LYS A 135 -14.14 3.11 -11.79
N TRP A 136 -13.03 2.37 -11.76
CA TRP A 136 -12.34 1.96 -10.55
C TRP A 136 -10.85 2.28 -10.62
N ILE A 137 -10.29 2.64 -9.48
CA ILE A 137 -8.85 2.75 -9.28
C ILE A 137 -8.47 1.91 -8.06
N THR A 138 -7.46 1.05 -8.21
CA THR A 138 -6.82 0.36 -7.08
C THR A 138 -5.46 0.98 -6.81
N ILE A 139 -5.13 1.19 -5.54
CA ILE A 139 -3.93 1.91 -5.09
C ILE A 139 -3.17 1.05 -4.09
N GLU A 140 -1.91 0.82 -4.40
CA GLU A 140 -0.89 0.34 -3.45
C GLU A 140 -0.16 1.56 -2.87
N THR A 141 -0.12 1.67 -1.55
CA THR A 141 0.53 2.81 -0.90
C THR A 141 1.97 2.49 -0.51
N LYS A 142 2.88 3.44 -0.75
CA LYS A 142 4.24 3.42 -0.22
C LYS A 142 4.56 4.74 0.43
N THR A 143 5.27 4.69 1.55
CA THR A 143 5.67 5.90 2.27
C THR A 143 7.17 6.07 2.22
N THR A 144 7.62 7.33 2.12
CA THR A 144 9.04 7.69 2.23
C THR A 144 9.18 8.98 3.04
N MET A 145 10.24 9.08 3.83
CA MET A 145 10.49 10.24 4.68
C MET A 145 11.08 11.39 3.87
N ARG A 146 10.77 12.63 4.28
CA ARG A 146 11.19 13.88 3.61
C ARG A 146 12.71 14.00 3.43
N ASN A 147 13.49 13.48 4.37
CA ASN A 147 14.96 13.48 4.30
C ASN A 147 15.52 12.54 3.23
N ASN A 148 14.73 11.63 2.66
CA ASN A 148 15.17 10.69 1.63
C ASN A 148 15.10 11.23 0.20
N PHE A 149 14.70 12.50 0.00
CA PHE A 149 14.63 13.11 -1.31
C PHE A 149 15.01 14.59 -1.31
N GLY A 150 15.66 15.02 -2.40
CA GLY A 150 16.14 16.38 -2.58
C GLY A 150 15.03 17.41 -2.86
N LYS A 151 15.43 18.69 -2.83
CA LYS A 151 14.55 19.86 -3.00
C LYS A 151 13.67 19.83 -4.27
N TYR A 152 14.15 19.22 -5.35
CA TYR A 152 13.43 19.09 -6.63
C TYR A 152 13.25 17.63 -7.08
N ALA A 153 13.59 16.67 -6.22
CA ALA A 153 13.59 15.26 -6.59
C ALA A 153 12.18 14.67 -6.53
N THR A 154 11.86 13.77 -7.46
CA THR A 154 10.73 12.86 -7.33
C THR A 154 11.15 11.73 -6.38
N PRO A 155 10.46 11.51 -5.25
CA PRO A 155 10.85 10.48 -4.30
C PRO A 155 10.87 9.09 -4.94
N LYS A 156 11.88 8.29 -4.57
CA LYS A 156 11.93 6.87 -4.91
C LYS A 156 11.30 6.09 -3.76
N SER A 157 10.23 5.36 -4.04
CA SER A 157 9.70 4.36 -3.11
C SER A 157 10.39 3.02 -3.35
N ALA A 158 10.25 2.10 -2.40
CA ALA A 158 10.61 0.69 -2.60
C ALA A 158 10.00 0.15 -3.92
N ALA A 159 10.75 -0.75 -4.56
CA ALA A 159 10.28 -1.46 -5.74
C ALA A 159 9.04 -2.28 -5.39
N THR A 160 8.17 -2.45 -6.38
CA THR A 160 6.99 -3.27 -6.23
C THR A 160 7.37 -4.75 -6.14
N SER A 161 6.80 -5.50 -5.20
CA SER A 161 7.04 -6.94 -5.02
C SER A 161 6.56 -7.76 -6.23
N ASN A 162 6.97 -9.03 -6.36
CA ASN A 162 6.56 -9.87 -7.49
C ASN A 162 5.03 -10.03 -7.59
N TYR A 163 4.28 -9.97 -6.49
CA TYR A 163 2.80 -9.97 -6.46
C TYR A 163 2.18 -8.72 -7.10
N GLN A 164 2.95 -7.64 -7.22
CA GLN A 164 2.53 -6.36 -7.79
C GLN A 164 2.84 -6.26 -9.29
N LYS A 165 3.37 -7.33 -9.91
CA LYS A 165 3.52 -7.43 -11.38
C LYS A 165 2.18 -7.63 -12.09
N ASP A 166 1.14 -8.06 -11.36
CA ASP A 166 -0.22 -8.21 -11.88
C ASP A 166 -1.26 -7.73 -10.85
N PRO A 167 -1.43 -6.40 -10.73
CA PRO A 167 -2.29 -5.81 -9.71
C PRO A 167 -3.77 -6.15 -9.88
N ILE A 168 -4.22 -6.43 -11.12
CA ILE A 168 -5.62 -6.76 -11.40
C ILE A 168 -5.92 -8.20 -10.97
N ASN A 169 -5.05 -9.17 -11.26
CA ASN A 169 -5.22 -10.53 -10.75
C ASN A 169 -5.10 -10.59 -9.22
N ASN A 170 -4.23 -9.76 -8.62
CA ASN A 170 -4.17 -9.68 -7.15
C ASN A 170 -5.47 -9.11 -6.55
N LEU A 171 -6.03 -8.07 -7.17
CA LEU A 171 -7.33 -7.51 -6.77
C LEU A 171 -8.45 -8.54 -6.87
N GLU A 172 -8.52 -9.27 -7.98
CA GLU A 172 -9.50 -10.34 -8.18
C GLU A 172 -9.40 -11.42 -7.10
N LYS A 173 -8.19 -11.93 -6.85
CA LYS A 173 -7.96 -12.95 -5.84
C LYS A 173 -8.47 -12.52 -4.47
N HIS A 174 -8.12 -11.31 -4.04
CA HIS A 174 -8.60 -10.78 -2.77
C HIS A 174 -10.11 -10.52 -2.78
N ALA A 175 -10.68 -10.08 -3.91
CA ALA A 175 -12.11 -9.87 -4.04
C ALA A 175 -12.93 -11.17 -4.01
N LEU A 176 -12.43 -12.26 -4.62
CA LEU A 176 -13.05 -13.57 -4.55
C LEU A 176 -13.00 -14.13 -3.12
N PHE A 177 -11.85 -14.09 -2.45
CA PHE A 177 -11.76 -14.53 -1.06
C PHE A 177 -12.63 -13.73 -0.11
N ALA A 178 -12.70 -12.42 -0.30
CA ALA A 178 -13.60 -11.53 0.42
C ALA A 178 -15.08 -11.90 0.25
N LYS A 179 -15.47 -12.33 -0.96
CA LYS A 179 -16.84 -12.75 -1.28
C LYS A 179 -17.16 -14.11 -0.65
N ASP A 180 -16.23 -15.06 -0.71
CA ASP A 180 -16.43 -16.44 -0.30
C ASP A 180 -16.25 -16.63 1.23
N SER A 181 -15.39 -15.83 1.84
CA SER A 181 -15.06 -15.86 3.28
C SER A 181 -15.23 -14.49 3.94
N PRO A 182 -16.46 -13.94 4.00
CA PRO A 182 -16.70 -12.59 4.52
C PRO A 182 -16.36 -12.42 6.00
N ASN A 183 -16.26 -13.50 6.78
CA ASN A 183 -15.85 -13.43 8.19
C ASN A 183 -14.33 -13.29 8.37
N GLU A 184 -13.54 -13.62 7.34
CA GLU A 184 -12.06 -13.48 7.36
C GLU A 184 -11.58 -12.11 6.88
N TYR A 185 -12.50 -11.34 6.27
CA TYR A 185 -12.29 -10.00 5.76
C TYR A 185 -13.22 -9.02 6.47
N PHE A 186 -12.77 -7.78 6.68
CA PHE A 186 -13.60 -6.77 7.33
C PHE A 186 -14.56 -6.10 6.32
N ILE A 187 -15.63 -6.80 5.92
CA ILE A 187 -16.56 -6.35 4.85
C ILE A 187 -17.98 -6.22 5.38
N ASP A 188 -18.56 -5.03 5.25
CA ASP A 188 -19.96 -4.76 5.57
C ASP A 188 -20.90 -5.08 4.38
N SER A 189 -22.20 -5.08 4.63
CA SER A 189 -23.24 -5.43 3.64
C SER A 189 -23.21 -4.52 2.40
N LYS A 190 -22.88 -3.22 2.59
CA LYS A 190 -22.77 -2.24 1.49
C LYS A 190 -21.56 -2.57 0.61
N SER A 191 -20.44 -2.89 1.23
CA SER A 191 -19.19 -3.29 0.58
C SER A 191 -19.36 -4.60 -0.18
N HIS A 192 -20.23 -5.51 0.27
CA HIS A 192 -20.52 -6.76 -0.44
C HIS A 192 -21.18 -6.54 -1.81
N ASN A 193 -22.11 -5.59 -1.95
CA ASN A 193 -22.71 -5.27 -3.25
C ASN A 193 -21.72 -4.58 -4.19
N ILE A 194 -20.90 -3.67 -3.66
CA ILE A 194 -19.80 -3.04 -4.39
C ILE A 194 -18.80 -4.09 -4.88
N LEU A 195 -18.52 -5.12 -4.08
CA LEU A 195 -17.62 -6.21 -4.44
C LEU A 195 -18.12 -7.04 -5.62
N LYS A 196 -19.43 -7.31 -5.69
CA LYS A 196 -20.03 -7.99 -6.85
C LYS A 196 -19.91 -7.17 -8.12
N GLU A 197 -20.16 -5.86 -8.02
CA GLU A 197 -19.98 -4.93 -9.15
C GLU A 197 -18.51 -4.89 -9.60
N LEU A 198 -17.57 -4.78 -8.64
CA LEU A 198 -16.14 -4.78 -8.91
C LEU A 198 -15.70 -6.07 -9.62
N LEU A 199 -16.11 -7.24 -9.13
CA LEU A 199 -15.78 -8.54 -9.76
C LEU A 199 -16.28 -8.60 -11.22
N SER A 200 -17.52 -8.17 -11.47
CA SER A 200 -18.04 -8.11 -12.85
C SER A 200 -17.22 -7.16 -13.75
N ASP A 201 -16.75 -6.04 -13.21
CA ASP A 201 -15.93 -5.10 -13.96
C ASP A 201 -14.49 -5.60 -14.16
N ILE A 202 -13.94 -6.40 -13.25
CA ILE A 202 -12.66 -7.10 -13.41
C ILE A 202 -12.74 -8.06 -14.60
N ASP A 203 -13.79 -8.88 -14.67
CA ASP A 203 -14.00 -9.83 -15.76
C ASP A 203 -14.08 -9.11 -17.11
N LYS A 204 -14.84 -8.00 -17.18
CA LYS A 204 -14.91 -7.15 -18.38
C LYS A 204 -13.56 -6.56 -18.75
N ASN A 205 -12.76 -6.14 -17.77
CA ASN A 205 -11.42 -5.58 -17.99
C ASN A 205 -10.50 -6.64 -18.63
N LYS A 206 -10.52 -7.87 -18.11
CA LYS A 206 -9.75 -9.00 -18.65
C LYS A 206 -10.15 -9.34 -20.08
N GLN A 207 -11.46 -9.44 -20.36
CA GLN A 207 -11.97 -9.73 -21.71
C GLN A 207 -11.53 -8.67 -22.75
N LYS A 208 -11.42 -7.40 -22.34
CA LYS A 208 -10.98 -6.31 -23.22
C LYS A 208 -9.47 -6.28 -23.46
N LYS A 209 -8.65 -6.66 -22.47
CA LYS A 209 -7.18 -6.74 -22.64
C LYS A 209 -6.77 -7.69 -23.78
N TYR A 210 -7.61 -8.66 -24.12
CA TYR A 210 -7.43 -9.55 -25.28
C TYR A 210 -7.81 -8.93 -26.63
N LYS A 211 -8.50 -7.77 -26.66
CA LYS A 211 -9.05 -7.17 -27.89
C LYS A 211 -8.33 -5.88 -28.30
N GLU A 212 -7.96 -4.99 -27.37
CA GLU A 212 -7.31 -3.71 -27.70
C GLU A 212 -6.31 -3.27 -26.61
N LYS A 213 -5.19 -2.66 -27.04
CA LYS A 213 -3.99 -2.39 -26.22
C LYS A 213 -3.88 -0.91 -25.78
N ASN A 214 -5.00 -0.29 -25.40
CA ASN A 214 -5.02 1.14 -25.01
C ASN A 214 -5.37 1.30 -23.52
N ASP A 215 -4.38 1.61 -22.67
CA ASP A 215 -4.50 1.60 -21.19
C ASP A 215 -5.51 2.61 -20.63
N ASN A 216 -5.81 3.68 -21.37
CA ASN A 216 -6.79 4.70 -20.97
C ASN A 216 -8.25 4.23 -21.12
N GLU A 217 -8.44 3.03 -21.64
CA GLU A 217 -9.74 2.40 -21.89
C GLU A 217 -10.08 1.28 -20.90
N GLU A 218 -9.28 1.09 -19.87
CA GLU A 218 -9.60 0.11 -18.83
C GLU A 218 -10.68 0.64 -17.87
N LEU A 219 -11.60 -0.24 -17.49
CA LEU A 219 -12.58 0.02 -16.43
C LEU A 219 -11.90 0.18 -15.07
N ILE A 220 -10.80 -0.55 -14.87
CA ILE A 220 -10.03 -0.60 -13.63
C ILE A 220 -8.59 -0.27 -13.96
N GLN A 221 -8.05 0.75 -13.31
CA GLN A 221 -6.62 1.08 -13.40
C GLN A 221 -5.94 0.88 -12.06
N ALA A 222 -4.69 0.42 -12.09
CA ALA A 222 -3.90 0.17 -10.90
C ALA A 222 -2.74 1.17 -10.78
N PHE A 223 -2.55 1.72 -9.59
CA PHE A 223 -1.48 2.67 -9.30
C PHE A 223 -0.72 2.30 -8.04
N LYS A 224 0.56 2.66 -8.03
CA LYS A 224 1.32 2.86 -6.81
C LYS A 224 1.27 4.33 -6.45
N LEU A 225 0.90 4.62 -5.21
CA LEU A 225 0.93 5.95 -4.63
C LEU A 225 2.11 6.05 -3.66
N THR A 226 3.08 6.91 -3.97
CA THR A 226 4.16 7.25 -3.04
C THR A 226 3.82 8.51 -2.28
N LEU A 227 3.67 8.40 -0.95
CA LEU A 227 3.56 9.55 -0.05
C LEU A 227 4.91 9.93 0.54
N GLY A 228 5.21 11.23 0.48
CA GLY A 228 6.28 11.84 1.24
C GLY A 228 5.75 12.30 2.59
N ILE A 229 6.41 11.93 3.69
CA ILE A 229 6.02 12.30 5.04
C ILE A 229 7.18 13.04 5.74
N ASP A 230 6.88 14.11 6.47
CA ASP A 230 7.87 14.87 7.23
C ASP A 230 8.13 14.27 8.64
N SER A 231 9.02 14.89 9.41
CA SER A 231 9.35 14.44 10.78
C SER A 231 8.18 14.56 11.76
N ASN A 232 7.16 15.35 11.42
CA ASN A 232 5.95 15.54 12.21
C ASN A 232 4.80 14.65 11.71
N PHE A 233 5.10 13.69 10.82
CA PHE A 233 4.14 12.76 10.24
C PHE A 233 3.06 13.40 9.35
N ASN A 234 3.31 14.62 8.87
CA ASN A 234 2.46 15.31 7.90
C ASN A 234 2.89 14.98 6.46
N VAL A 235 1.98 15.18 5.51
CA VAL A 235 2.33 15.09 4.08
C VAL A 235 3.34 16.17 3.76
N ALA A 236 4.50 15.72 3.30
CA ALA A 236 5.61 16.59 2.96
C ALA A 236 5.39 17.31 1.63
N HIS A 237 6.17 18.36 1.42
CA HIS A 237 6.28 19.09 0.17
C HIS A 237 7.75 19.27 -0.23
N ASN A 238 7.97 19.68 -1.47
CA ASN A 238 9.26 20.19 -1.91
C ASN A 238 9.06 21.31 -2.93
N SER A 239 10.13 21.80 -3.56
CA SER A 239 10.01 22.91 -4.52
C SER A 239 9.38 22.51 -5.86
N LYS A 240 9.19 21.22 -6.11
CA LYS A 240 8.51 20.69 -7.31
C LYS A 240 7.04 20.37 -7.05
N TYR A 241 6.72 19.82 -5.87
CA TYR A 241 5.41 19.31 -5.51
C TYR A 241 4.91 20.00 -4.23
N ASN A 242 3.73 20.63 -4.30
CA ASN A 242 3.10 21.28 -3.15
C ASN A 242 2.67 20.27 -2.08
N GLN A 243 2.37 19.03 -2.49
CA GLN A 243 2.17 17.88 -1.63
C GLN A 243 2.72 16.65 -2.35
N ILE A 244 3.40 15.76 -1.62
CA ILE A 244 4.01 14.57 -2.22
C ILE A 244 2.97 13.43 -2.22
N TYR A 245 2.11 13.43 -3.23
CA TYR A 245 1.23 12.32 -3.62
C TYR A 245 1.60 11.88 -5.04
N ILE A 246 2.55 10.95 -5.17
CA ILE A 246 3.10 10.59 -6.49
C ILE A 246 2.49 9.28 -6.99
N PHE A 247 1.75 9.36 -8.09
CA PHE A 247 1.14 8.23 -8.77
C PHE A 247 2.05 7.66 -9.86
N GLU A 248 2.19 6.35 -9.85
CA GLU A 248 2.88 5.55 -10.87
C GLU A 248 1.93 4.43 -11.34
N GLY A 249 1.70 4.31 -12.65
CA GLY A 249 0.85 3.25 -13.20
C GLY A 249 1.49 1.88 -13.00
N LEU A 250 0.69 0.88 -12.63
CA LEU A 250 1.12 -0.51 -12.42
C LEU A 250 0.64 -1.46 -13.51
N THR A 251 -0.30 -1.04 -14.36
CA THR A 251 -0.70 -1.79 -15.55
C THR A 251 0.34 -1.61 -16.65
N LYS A 252 0.72 -2.74 -17.28
CA LYS A 252 1.54 -2.83 -18.49
C LYS A 252 0.65 -3.14 -19.69
#